data_AF-A0A6L5ERQ9-F1
#
_entry.id   AF-A0A6L5ERQ9-F1
#
_cell.length_a   1.000
_cell.length_b   1.000
_cell.length_c   1.000
_cell.angle_alpha   90.00
_cell.angle_beta   90.00
_cell.angle_gamma   90.00
#
_symmetry.space_group_name_H-M   'P 1'
#
loop_
_entity.id
_entity.type
_entity.pdbx_description
1 polymer ?
#
loop_
_entity_poly.entity_id
_entity_poly.type
_entity_poly.pdbx_seq_one_letter_code
_entity_poly.pdbx_strand_id
1 'polypeptide(L)'
;MGEHSVAYYQSTVEENDPAASYYSENGTNPPTVWLRGEEPAAVERIEQYLGVRDGKRIEGRAVTGWFNKALAPSGVSLGSALRPNGVPGFDLTFCAPKSVSLLWGFGNENDIREIVDQAHHNAVSQALDYLSDHAGYTRRQVNDRQGKRMIIERLVGISGVKYEHRTSRAGDPHVHSHVLLANKQLCRDGKPRTRWYESLP
;
A
#
# COMPACT_ATOMS: atom_id res chain seq x y z
N MET A 1 8.37 15.45 -16.86
CA MET A 1 7.80 15.30 -15.51
C MET A 1 8.72 14.39 -14.70
N GLY A 2 9.86 14.80 -14.14
CA GLY A 2 10.39 16.12 -13.78
C GLY A 2 10.66 16.14 -12.27
N GLU A 3 11.65 15.37 -11.82
CA GLU A 3 12.47 15.39 -10.58
C GLU A 3 11.91 15.79 -9.20
N HIS A 4 10.67 16.26 -9.08
CA HIS A 4 10.13 16.85 -7.84
C HIS A 4 9.23 15.93 -7.00
N SER A 5 8.76 14.79 -7.52
CA SER A 5 7.90 13.87 -6.75
C SER A 5 8.70 12.92 -5.84
N VAL A 6 9.94 12.59 -6.21
CA VAL A 6 10.81 11.67 -5.45
C VAL A 6 11.47 12.38 -4.26
N ALA A 7 11.81 13.66 -4.41
CA ALA A 7 12.42 14.47 -3.34
C ALA A 7 11.48 14.67 -2.13
N TYR A 8 10.16 14.74 -2.35
CA TYR A 8 9.20 14.92 -1.25
C TYR A 8 9.19 13.75 -0.26
N TYR A 9 9.37 12.52 -0.73
CA TYR A 9 9.46 11.34 0.13
C TYR A 9 10.80 11.23 0.88
N GLN A 10 11.81 11.99 0.46
CA GLN A 10 13.15 11.98 1.04
C GLN A 10 13.42 13.16 1.98
N SER A 11 12.71 14.29 1.85
CA SER A 11 13.10 15.56 2.49
C SER A 11 12.40 15.89 3.83
N THR A 12 11.59 15.00 4.41
CA THR A 12 10.83 15.31 5.64
C THR A 12 11.22 14.44 6.84
N VAL A 13 12.50 14.05 6.96
CA VAL A 13 12.84 13.01 7.95
C VAL A 13 14.20 13.20 8.63
N GLU A 14 14.17 13.32 9.97
CA GLU A 14 15.30 13.10 10.88
C GLU A 14 15.61 11.60 11.04
N GLU A 15 16.87 11.32 11.40
CA GLU A 15 17.49 10.00 11.47
C GLU A 15 16.79 9.06 12.49
N ASN A 16 15.79 8.30 12.06
CA ASN A 16 15.48 6.90 12.44
C ASN A 16 14.08 6.48 11.91
N ASP A 17 14.06 5.63 10.87
CA ASP A 17 12.87 5.02 10.23
C ASP A 17 11.87 5.98 9.50
N PRO A 18 12.22 6.43 8.28
CA PRO A 18 11.63 7.62 7.67
C PRO A 18 10.18 7.54 7.22
N ALA A 19 9.82 6.49 6.50
CA ALA A 19 8.49 6.36 5.93
C ALA A 19 7.47 5.95 6.99
N ALA A 20 7.84 5.08 7.92
CA ALA A 20 6.94 4.59 8.93
C ALA A 20 6.67 5.59 10.06
N SER A 21 7.67 6.39 10.45
CA SER A 21 7.50 7.43 11.48
C SER A 21 6.50 8.50 11.02
N TYR A 22 6.61 8.93 9.76
CA TYR A 22 5.73 9.95 9.17
C TYR A 22 4.24 9.57 9.23
N TYR A 23 3.90 8.31 8.92
CA TYR A 23 2.50 7.87 8.88
C TYR A 23 2.01 7.23 10.18
N SER A 24 2.85 6.97 11.18
CA SER A 24 2.39 6.27 12.40
C SER A 24 1.98 7.21 13.54
N GLU A 25 1.94 8.53 13.29
CA GLU A 25 1.75 9.54 14.35
C GLU A 25 2.72 9.30 15.53
N ASN A 26 4.00 9.03 15.23
CA ASN A 26 5.02 8.60 16.19
C ASN A 26 4.76 7.24 16.87
N GLY A 27 4.12 6.30 16.17
CA GLY A 27 3.92 4.90 16.60
C GLY A 27 2.63 4.63 17.36
N THR A 28 1.76 5.62 17.57
CA THR A 28 0.45 5.44 18.23
C THR A 28 -0.55 4.71 17.36
N ASN A 29 -0.44 4.84 16.04
CA ASN A 29 -1.30 4.17 15.06
C ASN A 29 -0.47 3.28 14.12
N PRO A 30 -0.21 2.01 14.50
CA PRO A 30 0.65 1.12 13.74
C PRO A 30 0.02 0.74 12.39
N PRO A 31 0.84 0.59 11.33
CA PRO A 31 0.35 0.19 10.02
C PRO A 31 -0.28 -1.19 10.08
N THR A 32 -1.36 -1.35 9.32
CA THR A 32 -2.05 -2.62 9.14
C THR A 32 -1.81 -3.13 7.73
N VAL A 33 -1.41 -4.39 7.60
CA VAL A 33 -1.26 -5.06 6.30
C VAL A 33 -2.63 -5.13 5.63
N TRP A 34 -2.66 -4.84 4.33
CA TRP A 34 -3.84 -5.07 3.50
C TRP A 34 -3.46 -5.88 2.26
N LEU A 35 -4.25 -6.89 1.94
CA LEU A 35 -4.05 -7.80 0.82
C LEU A 35 -5.34 -7.92 0.03
N ARG A 36 -5.27 -7.79 -1.31
CA ARG A 36 -6.43 -7.98 -2.20
C ARG A 36 -6.07 -8.86 -3.38
N GLY A 37 -7.02 -9.68 -3.80
CA GLY A 37 -6.93 -10.55 -4.97
C GLY A 37 -8.33 -10.90 -5.45
N GLU A 38 -8.44 -11.33 -6.71
CA GLU A 38 -9.71 -11.62 -7.39
C GLU A 38 -10.52 -12.73 -6.69
N GLU A 39 -9.86 -13.62 -5.96
CA GLU A 39 -10.44 -14.79 -5.29
C GLU A 39 -9.80 -14.98 -3.90
N PRO A 40 -10.48 -15.60 -2.91
CA PRO A 40 -9.90 -15.88 -1.59
C PRO A 40 -8.57 -16.63 -1.64
N ALA A 41 -8.45 -17.62 -2.53
CA ALA A 41 -7.21 -18.37 -2.73
C ALA A 41 -6.03 -17.49 -3.20
N ALA A 42 -6.31 -16.36 -3.86
CA ALA A 42 -5.27 -15.42 -4.25
C ALA A 42 -4.70 -14.68 -3.02
N VAL A 43 -5.57 -14.30 -2.08
CA VAL A 43 -5.15 -13.67 -0.81
C VAL A 43 -4.29 -14.65 0.00
N GLU A 44 -4.72 -15.91 0.15
CA GLU A 44 -3.94 -16.93 0.86
C GLU A 44 -2.53 -17.13 0.27
N ARG A 45 -2.41 -17.10 -1.06
CA ARG A 45 -1.10 -17.17 -1.73
C ARG A 45 -0.23 -15.97 -1.43
N ILE A 46 -0.82 -14.78 -1.35
CA ILE A 46 -0.10 -13.55 -0.98
C ILE A 46 0.32 -13.63 0.50
N GLU A 47 -0.55 -14.12 1.39
CA GLU A 47 -0.21 -14.33 2.81
C GLU A 47 0.97 -15.29 2.98
N GLN A 48 0.97 -16.42 2.26
CA GLN A 48 2.09 -17.37 2.27
C GLN A 48 3.37 -16.74 1.73
N TYR A 49 3.27 -15.97 0.64
CA TYR A 49 4.40 -15.29 0.03
C TYR A 49 5.03 -14.22 0.93
N LEU A 50 4.20 -13.44 1.64
CA LEU A 50 4.66 -12.38 2.55
C LEU A 50 4.94 -12.90 3.98
N GLY A 51 4.40 -14.06 4.33
CA GLY A 51 4.41 -14.61 5.68
C GLY A 51 3.70 -13.73 6.70
N VAL A 52 2.63 -13.03 6.28
CA VAL A 52 1.81 -12.18 7.13
C VAL A 52 0.36 -12.19 6.65
N ARG A 53 -0.58 -12.12 7.58
CA ARG A 53 -2.02 -12.13 7.27
C ARG A 53 -2.58 -10.76 6.94
N ASP A 54 -3.68 -10.74 6.18
CA ASP A 54 -4.48 -9.54 6.01
C ASP A 54 -4.94 -8.99 7.37
N GLY A 55 -4.94 -7.66 7.53
CA GLY A 55 -5.32 -7.02 8.79
C GLY A 55 -4.28 -7.10 9.92
N LYS A 56 -3.12 -7.72 9.70
CA LYS A 56 -2.08 -7.79 10.75
C LYS A 56 -1.37 -6.45 10.90
N ARG A 57 -1.27 -5.95 12.14
CA ARG A 57 -0.39 -4.82 12.48
C ARG A 57 1.08 -5.23 12.40
N ILE A 58 1.90 -4.38 11.78
CA ILE A 58 3.34 -4.59 11.65
C ILE A 58 4.13 -3.34 12.08
N GLU A 59 5.41 -3.52 12.37
CA GLU A 59 6.29 -2.43 12.78
C GLU A 59 6.82 -1.65 11.58
N GLY A 60 7.20 -0.39 11.80
CA GLY A 60 7.74 0.49 10.77
C GLY A 60 8.94 -0.10 10.02
N ARG A 61 9.88 -0.70 10.75
CA ARG A 61 11.05 -1.38 10.15
C ARG A 61 10.67 -2.48 9.16
N ALA A 62 9.55 -3.18 9.39
CA ALA A 62 9.06 -4.22 8.48
C ALA A 62 8.49 -3.59 7.21
N VAL A 63 7.79 -2.46 7.32
CA VAL A 63 7.36 -1.66 6.16
C VAL A 63 8.57 -1.19 5.35
N THR A 64 9.57 -0.60 6.01
CA THR A 64 10.79 -0.11 5.37
C THR A 64 11.55 -1.24 4.66
N GLY A 65 11.65 -2.41 5.29
CA GLY A 65 12.25 -3.61 4.68
C GLY A 65 11.48 -4.09 3.44
N TRP A 66 10.15 -4.09 3.51
CA TRP A 66 9.28 -4.52 2.42
C TRP A 66 9.38 -3.62 1.20
N PHE A 67 9.25 -2.31 1.39
CA PHE A 67 9.19 -1.35 0.29
C PHE A 67 10.57 -1.07 -0.32
N ASN A 68 11.63 -1.02 0.49
CA ASN A 68 12.95 -0.58 0.02
C ASN A 68 13.98 -1.70 -0.15
N LYS A 69 13.88 -2.78 0.64
CA LYS A 69 14.91 -3.83 0.69
C LYS A 69 14.46 -5.15 0.08
N ALA A 70 13.23 -5.22 -0.46
CA ALA A 70 12.62 -6.45 -0.96
C ALA A 70 12.63 -7.55 0.11
N LEU A 71 12.29 -7.20 1.35
CA LEU A 71 12.14 -8.15 2.46
C LEU A 71 10.67 -8.23 2.86
N ALA A 72 10.07 -9.41 2.79
CA ALA A 72 8.70 -9.59 3.26
C ALA A 72 8.56 -9.16 4.74
N PRO A 73 7.34 -8.86 5.21
CA PRO A 73 7.09 -8.64 6.64
C PRO A 73 7.56 -9.79 7.54
N SER A 74 7.61 -11.03 7.02
CA SER A 74 8.20 -12.20 7.68
C SER A 74 9.74 -12.22 7.74
N GLY A 75 10.42 -11.30 7.04
CA GLY A 75 11.87 -11.24 6.89
C GLY A 75 12.42 -12.03 5.69
N VAL A 76 11.58 -12.80 4.98
CA VAL A 76 11.98 -13.58 3.81
C VAL A 76 12.33 -12.65 2.63
N SER A 77 13.41 -12.96 1.91
CA SER A 77 13.78 -12.20 0.70
C SER A 77 12.77 -12.38 -0.43
N LEU A 78 12.33 -11.26 -1.00
CA LEU A 78 11.45 -11.16 -2.17
C LEU A 78 12.24 -11.02 -3.49
N GLY A 79 13.45 -11.60 -3.51
CA GLY A 79 14.42 -11.47 -4.59
C GLY A 79 15.21 -10.17 -4.51
N SER A 80 15.68 -9.69 -5.66
CA SER A 80 16.56 -8.51 -5.70
C SER A 80 15.87 -7.24 -5.22
N ALA A 81 16.61 -6.43 -4.47
CA ALA A 81 16.23 -5.08 -4.10
C ALA A 81 15.93 -4.22 -5.34
N LEU A 82 15.20 -3.14 -5.13
CA LEU A 82 14.96 -2.17 -6.18
C LEU A 82 16.27 -1.51 -6.60
N ARG A 83 16.33 -1.07 -7.86
CA ARG A 83 17.44 -0.22 -8.32
C ARG A 83 17.43 1.10 -7.52
N PRO A 84 18.56 1.83 -7.44
CA PRO A 84 18.62 3.08 -6.68
C PRO A 84 17.52 4.10 -7.01
N ASN A 85 17.06 4.14 -8.27
CA ASN A 85 16.00 5.04 -8.73
C ASN A 85 14.66 4.30 -8.95
N GLY A 86 14.51 3.11 -8.37
CA GLY A 86 13.29 2.31 -8.47
C GLY A 86 12.20 2.87 -7.57
N VAL A 87 10.96 2.89 -8.06
CA VAL A 87 9.80 3.30 -7.26
C VAL A 87 9.49 2.22 -6.21
N PRO A 88 9.55 2.51 -4.89
CA PRO A 88 9.32 1.52 -3.84
C PRO A 88 7.84 1.13 -3.69
N GLY A 89 6.96 2.09 -3.94
CA GLY A 89 5.53 1.94 -3.84
C GLY A 89 4.82 3.23 -4.21
N PHE A 90 3.50 3.22 -4.05
CA PHE A 90 2.63 4.36 -4.27
C PHE A 90 1.83 4.61 -3.01
N ASP A 91 1.63 5.87 -2.65
CA ASP A 91 0.69 6.25 -1.60
C ASP A 91 -0.66 6.59 -2.22
N LEU A 92 -1.69 5.86 -1.81
CA LEU A 92 -3.08 6.10 -2.18
C LEU A 92 -3.77 6.70 -0.96
N THR A 93 -3.97 8.02 -0.98
CA THR A 93 -4.63 8.73 0.12
C THR A 93 -6.12 8.80 -0.11
N PHE A 94 -6.90 8.23 0.80
CA PHE A 94 -8.36 8.26 0.80
C PHE A 94 -8.85 9.20 1.88
N CYS A 95 -9.47 10.31 1.50
CA CYS A 95 -10.01 11.30 2.43
C CYS A 95 -11.53 11.27 2.43
N ALA A 96 -12.12 11.16 3.61
CA ALA A 96 -13.56 11.35 3.76
C ALA A 96 -13.93 12.81 3.47
N PRO A 97 -15.14 13.11 2.96
CA PRO A 97 -15.62 14.48 2.85
C PRO A 97 -15.51 15.22 4.19
N LYS A 98 -15.22 16.53 4.15
CA LYS A 98 -14.98 17.31 5.38
C LYS A 98 -16.16 17.25 6.36
N SER A 99 -17.40 17.26 5.87
CA SER A 99 -18.60 17.12 6.69
C SER A 99 -18.65 15.80 7.48
N VAL A 100 -18.24 14.68 6.86
CA VAL A 100 -18.12 13.37 7.52
C VAL A 100 -17.04 13.40 8.59
N SER A 101 -15.92 14.07 8.31
CA SER A 101 -14.84 14.23 9.30
C SER A 101 -15.26 15.12 10.48
N LEU A 102 -16.09 16.15 10.24
CA LEU A 102 -16.67 16.98 11.30
C LEU A 102 -17.65 16.17 12.16
N LEU A 103 -18.48 15.32 11.54
CA LEU A 103 -19.38 14.42 12.25
C LEU A 103 -18.61 13.46 13.17
N TRP A 104 -17.48 12.91 12.71
CA TRP A 104 -16.60 12.08 13.54
C TRP A 104 -15.95 12.87 14.69
N GLY A 105 -15.45 14.09 14.41
CA GLY A 105 -14.72 14.88 15.40
C GLY A 105 -15.60 15.45 16.51
N PHE A 106 -16.77 15.96 16.15
CA PHE A 106 -17.69 16.66 17.05
C PHE A 106 -18.91 15.83 17.48
N GLY A 107 -19.08 14.61 16.95
CA GLY A 107 -20.09 13.68 17.44
C GLY A 107 -19.85 13.36 18.92
N ASN A 108 -20.85 13.60 19.76
CA ASN A 108 -20.77 13.38 21.22
C ASN A 108 -20.96 11.90 21.60
N GLU A 109 -21.32 11.05 20.64
CA GLU A 109 -21.63 9.64 20.83
C GLU A 109 -20.51 8.80 20.21
N ASN A 110 -19.93 7.88 20.98
CA ASN A 110 -18.90 6.95 20.49
C ASN A 110 -19.41 6.14 19.29
N ASP A 111 -20.70 5.81 19.30
CA ASP A 111 -21.39 5.11 18.22
C ASP A 111 -21.23 5.83 16.87
N ILE A 112 -21.27 7.17 16.84
CA ILE A 112 -21.10 7.95 15.60
C ILE A 112 -19.68 7.79 15.05
N ARG A 113 -18.66 7.82 15.92
CA ARG A 113 -17.26 7.64 15.51
C ARG A 113 -17.03 6.26 14.93
N GLU A 114 -17.53 5.23 15.60
CA GLU A 114 -17.43 3.85 15.13
C GLU A 114 -18.14 3.63 13.78
N ILE A 115 -19.34 4.21 13.60
CA ILE A 115 -20.07 4.15 12.33
C ILE A 115 -19.26 4.81 11.21
N VAL A 116 -18.71 6.00 11.44
CA VAL A 116 -17.92 6.71 10.43
C VAL A 116 -16.62 5.94 10.11
N ASP A 117 -15.95 5.40 11.14
CA ASP A 117 -14.74 4.59 10.97
C ASP A 117 -15.00 3.33 10.14
N GLN A 118 -16.09 2.61 10.44
CA GLN A 118 -16.48 1.42 9.69
C GLN A 118 -16.88 1.77 8.24
N ALA A 119 -17.62 2.86 8.05
CA ALA A 119 -18.02 3.33 6.71
C ALA A 119 -16.79 3.71 5.87
N HIS A 120 -15.84 4.44 6.45
CA HIS A 120 -14.58 4.80 5.78
C HIS A 120 -13.75 3.55 5.46
N HIS A 121 -13.63 2.62 6.41
CA HIS A 121 -12.94 1.35 6.19
C HIS A 121 -13.53 0.56 5.03
N ASN A 122 -14.86 0.45 4.97
CA ASN A 122 -15.57 -0.26 3.91
C ASN A 122 -15.40 0.42 2.55
N ALA A 123 -15.41 1.76 2.50
CA ALA A 123 -15.20 2.51 1.27
C ALA A 123 -13.77 2.33 0.74
N VAL A 124 -12.76 2.39 1.62
CA VAL A 124 -11.36 2.12 1.25
C VAL A 124 -11.20 0.69 0.74
N SER A 125 -11.80 -0.31 1.42
CA SER A 125 -11.74 -1.70 0.96
C SER A 125 -12.28 -1.86 -0.46
N GLN A 126 -13.48 -1.34 -0.73
CA GLN A 126 -14.11 -1.45 -2.05
C GLN A 126 -13.28 -0.75 -3.15
N ALA A 127 -12.66 0.39 -2.84
CA ALA A 127 -11.78 1.06 -3.79
C ALA A 127 -10.53 0.24 -4.10
N LEU A 128 -9.98 -0.47 -3.11
CA LEU A 128 -8.83 -1.35 -3.30
C LEU A 128 -9.19 -2.64 -4.03
N ASP A 129 -10.39 -3.17 -3.82
CA ASP A 129 -10.94 -4.30 -4.60
C ASP A 129 -11.03 -3.91 -6.08
N TYR A 130 -11.65 -2.76 -6.36
CA TYR A 130 -11.72 -2.20 -7.71
C TYR A 130 -10.32 -2.02 -8.34
N LEU A 131 -9.36 -1.48 -7.58
CA LEU A 131 -7.98 -1.29 -8.06
C LEU A 131 -7.26 -2.63 -8.33
N SER A 132 -7.52 -3.66 -7.52
CA SER A 132 -6.98 -5.00 -7.72
C SER A 132 -7.44 -5.57 -9.07
N ASP A 133 -8.74 -5.48 -9.34
CA ASP A 133 -9.38 -6.06 -10.52
C ASP A 133 -9.01 -5.33 -11.82
N HIS A 134 -8.88 -4.01 -11.75
CA HIS A 134 -8.75 -3.16 -12.95
C HIS A 134 -7.32 -2.69 -13.23
N ALA A 135 -6.42 -2.71 -12.25
CA ALA A 135 -5.06 -2.21 -12.42
C ALA A 135 -3.97 -3.22 -12.03
N GLY A 136 -4.33 -4.44 -11.61
CA GLY A 136 -3.41 -5.51 -11.17
C GLY A 136 -2.52 -6.10 -12.26
N TYR A 137 -1.63 -5.32 -12.88
CA TYR A 137 -0.79 -5.77 -14.00
C TYR A 137 0.71 -5.53 -13.79
N THR A 138 1.52 -6.39 -14.39
CA THR A 138 2.97 -6.26 -14.49
C THR A 138 3.43 -6.53 -15.93
N ARG A 139 4.67 -6.12 -16.24
CA ARG A 139 5.36 -6.55 -17.45
C ARG A 139 6.21 -7.78 -17.17
N ARG A 140 6.18 -8.75 -18.08
CA ARG A 140 7.03 -9.95 -18.02
C ARG A 140 7.74 -10.13 -19.36
N GLN A 141 9.07 -10.32 -19.30
CA GLN A 141 9.82 -10.78 -20.47
C GLN A 141 9.65 -12.29 -20.60
N VAL A 142 9.22 -12.73 -21.77
CA VAL A 142 9.16 -14.15 -22.14
C VAL A 142 10.21 -14.41 -23.21
N ASN A 143 10.91 -15.53 -23.07
CA ASN A 143 11.88 -16.01 -24.03
C ASN A 143 11.40 -17.38 -24.52
N ASP A 144 10.87 -17.44 -25.73
CA ASP A 144 10.35 -18.65 -26.35
C ASP A 144 10.95 -18.84 -27.76
N ARG A 145 10.46 -19.83 -28.51
CA ARG A 145 10.95 -20.11 -29.88
C ARG A 145 10.73 -18.94 -30.86
N GLN A 146 9.87 -17.98 -30.54
CA GLN A 146 9.61 -16.76 -31.32
C GLN A 146 10.52 -15.59 -30.90
N GLY A 147 11.39 -15.78 -29.91
CA GLY A 147 12.36 -14.80 -29.44
C GLY A 147 11.99 -14.16 -28.10
N LYS A 148 12.62 -13.01 -27.82
CA LYS A 148 12.38 -12.24 -26.59
C LYS A 148 11.26 -11.22 -26.82
N ARG A 149 10.18 -11.33 -26.06
CA ARG A 149 9.06 -10.38 -26.10
C ARG A 149 8.60 -9.95 -24.72
N MET A 150 8.03 -8.77 -24.62
CA MET A 150 7.40 -8.26 -23.41
C MET A 150 5.89 -8.49 -23.49
N ILE A 151 5.33 -9.13 -22.47
CA ILE A 151 3.88 -9.31 -22.32
C ILE A 151 3.38 -8.58 -21.07
N ILE A 152 2.09 -8.26 -21.07
CA ILE A 152 1.36 -7.82 -19.89
C ILE A 152 0.81 -9.07 -19.19
N GLU A 153 1.02 -9.17 -17.90
CA GLU A 153 0.57 -10.29 -17.07
C GLU A 153 -0.22 -9.75 -15.88
N ARG A 154 -1.36 -10.38 -15.57
CA ARG A 154 -2.10 -10.10 -14.34
C ARG A 154 -1.32 -10.58 -13.12
N LEU A 155 -1.34 -9.78 -12.07
CA LEU A 155 -0.85 -10.16 -10.75
C LEU A 155 -1.75 -11.24 -10.13
N VAL A 156 -1.27 -11.87 -9.06
CA VAL A 156 -2.14 -12.66 -8.16
C VAL A 156 -3.10 -11.72 -7.44
N GLY A 157 -2.60 -10.54 -7.08
CA GLY A 157 -3.33 -9.51 -6.39
C GLY A 157 -2.38 -8.37 -6.02
N ILE A 158 -2.83 -7.50 -5.14
CA ILE A 158 -2.07 -6.37 -4.62
C ILE A 158 -1.95 -6.44 -3.10
N SER A 159 -0.88 -5.83 -2.61
CA SER A 159 -0.49 -5.88 -1.21
C SER A 159 0.21 -4.61 -0.77
N GLY A 160 0.07 -4.29 0.50
CA GLY A 160 0.73 -3.13 1.08
C GLY A 160 0.38 -2.93 2.55
N VAL A 161 0.49 -1.68 3.00
CA VAL A 161 0.11 -1.28 4.36
C VAL A 161 -0.84 -0.08 4.33
N LYS A 162 -1.71 0.00 5.33
CA LYS A 162 -2.64 1.09 5.55
C LYS A 162 -2.33 1.76 6.88
N TYR A 163 -2.28 3.08 6.86
CA TYR A 163 -2.28 3.95 8.03
C TYR A 163 -3.60 4.70 8.08
N GLU A 164 -4.15 4.88 9.26
CA GLU A 164 -5.43 5.55 9.47
C GLU A 164 -5.21 6.75 10.39
N HIS A 165 -5.69 7.91 9.95
CA HIS A 165 -5.51 9.20 10.63
C HIS A 165 -6.85 9.90 10.82
N ARG A 166 -6.91 10.79 11.81
CA ARG A 166 -8.15 11.48 12.19
C ARG A 166 -8.02 13.00 12.29
N THR A 167 -6.82 13.54 12.12
CA THR A 167 -6.54 14.97 12.18
C THR A 167 -5.71 15.42 10.98
N SER A 168 -6.00 16.61 10.48
CA SER A 168 -5.15 17.25 9.48
C SER A 168 -3.90 17.84 10.12
N ARG A 169 -2.95 18.31 9.30
CA ARG A 169 -1.78 19.08 9.75
C ARG A 169 -2.13 20.37 10.50
N ALA A 170 -3.30 20.96 10.22
CA ALA A 170 -3.80 22.14 10.92
C ALA A 170 -4.60 21.79 12.20
N GLY A 171 -4.69 20.50 12.56
CA GLY A 171 -5.34 20.02 13.78
C GLY A 171 -6.85 19.86 13.70
N ASP A 172 -7.47 20.16 12.55
CA ASP A 172 -8.91 19.96 12.34
C ASP A 172 -9.26 18.49 12.07
N PRO A 173 -10.49 18.02 12.43
CA PRO A 173 -10.92 16.65 12.19
C PRO A 173 -10.84 16.27 10.71
N HIS A 174 -10.09 15.23 10.38
CA HIS A 174 -9.87 14.77 9.01
C HIS A 174 -9.72 13.25 9.00
N VAL A 175 -10.80 12.53 8.71
CA VAL A 175 -10.78 11.08 8.57
C VAL A 175 -10.15 10.73 7.23
N HIS A 176 -8.97 10.12 7.27
CA HIS A 176 -8.28 9.70 6.05
C HIS A 176 -7.42 8.46 6.29
N SER A 177 -7.08 7.78 5.18
CA SER A 177 -6.18 6.65 5.17
C SER A 177 -5.09 6.83 4.13
N HIS A 178 -3.84 6.60 4.54
CA HIS A 178 -2.71 6.42 3.63
C HIS A 178 -2.55 4.94 3.35
N VAL A 179 -2.81 4.53 2.12
CA VAL A 179 -2.66 3.14 1.69
C VAL A 179 -1.42 3.05 0.82
N LEU A 180 -0.32 2.61 1.43
CA LEU A 180 0.91 2.36 0.71
C LEU A 180 0.78 1.04 -0.05
N LEU A 181 0.77 1.13 -1.38
CA LEU A 181 0.79 0.00 -2.31
C LEU A 181 2.24 -0.36 -2.64
N ALA A 182 2.67 -1.59 -2.32
CA ALA A 182 4.01 -2.04 -2.67
C ALA A 182 4.17 -2.11 -4.20
N ASN A 183 5.27 -1.63 -4.75
CA ASN A 183 5.47 -1.74 -6.19
C ASN A 183 5.80 -3.19 -6.59
N LYS A 184 6.51 -3.92 -5.73
CA LYS A 184 6.84 -5.33 -5.94
C LYS A 184 5.67 -6.22 -5.50
N GLN A 185 5.02 -6.88 -6.45
CA GLN A 185 3.84 -7.70 -6.25
C GLN A 185 4.05 -9.14 -6.73
N LEU A 186 3.28 -10.07 -6.17
CA LEU A 186 3.32 -11.48 -6.55
C LEU A 186 2.62 -11.71 -7.90
N CYS A 187 3.32 -12.36 -8.84
CA CYS A 187 2.78 -12.73 -10.15
C CYS A 187 2.22 -14.15 -10.15
N ARG A 188 1.38 -14.48 -11.15
CA ARG A 188 0.74 -15.80 -11.26
C ARG A 188 1.73 -16.96 -11.29
N ASP A 189 2.92 -16.76 -11.87
CA ASP A 189 4.03 -17.74 -11.90
C ASP A 189 4.81 -17.88 -10.58
N GLY A 190 4.34 -17.25 -9.49
CA GLY A 190 4.95 -17.31 -8.16
C GLY A 190 6.17 -16.40 -7.98
N LYS A 191 6.56 -15.63 -9.01
CA LYS A 191 7.71 -14.73 -8.93
C LYS A 191 7.26 -13.30 -8.64
N PRO A 192 8.01 -12.55 -7.83
CA PRO A 192 7.72 -11.13 -7.62
C PRO A 192 8.23 -10.25 -8.75
N ARG A 193 7.42 -9.27 -9.16
CA ARG A 193 7.79 -8.25 -10.16
C ARG A 193 7.25 -6.88 -9.78
N THR A 194 7.84 -5.83 -10.33
CA THR A 194 7.34 -4.46 -10.18
C THR A 194 6.11 -4.23 -11.04
N ARG A 195 5.08 -3.60 -10.47
CA ARG A 195 3.84 -3.25 -11.17
C ARG A 195 4.13 -2.33 -12.37
N TRP A 196 3.27 -2.42 -13.38
CA TRP A 196 3.27 -1.47 -14.48
C TRP A 196 2.17 -0.42 -14.27
N TYR A 197 2.47 0.82 -14.60
CA TYR A 197 1.49 1.91 -14.68
C TYR A 197 1.74 2.64 -16.00
N GLU A 198 0.68 2.85 -16.78
CA GLU A 198 0.73 3.75 -17.94
C GLU A 198 0.72 5.18 -17.40
N SER A 199 1.71 5.99 -17.76
CA SER A 199 1.59 7.43 -17.55
C SER A 199 0.37 7.89 -18.35
N LEU A 200 -0.76 8.13 -17.69
CA LEU A 200 -1.89 8.78 -18.33
C LEU A 200 -1.38 10.12 -18.90
N PRO A 201 -1.63 10.40 -20.20
CA PRO A 201 -1.21 11.64 -20.84
C PRO A 201 -1.88 12.87 -20.20
#